data_AF-A0A2S4KG82-F1
#
_entry.id   AF-A0A2S4KG82-F1
#
_cell.length_a   1.000
_cell.length_b   1.000
_cell.length_c   1.000
_cell.angle_alpha   90.00
_cell.angle_beta   90.00
_cell.angle_gamma   90.00
#
_symmetry.space_group_name_H-M   'P 1'
#
loop_
_entity.id
_entity.type
_entity.pdbx_description
1 polymer ?
#
loop_
_entity_poly.entity_id
_entity_poly.type
_entity_poly.pdbx_seq_one_letter_code
_entity_poly.pdbx_strand_id
1 'polypeptide(L)'
;MKSEIHESTQGATQAQESETRLLYQKSAELHGDMQIQLDASRIKKLTSTLKKSLVLLEHVPDSLRMEMRQLHAKLEDYRSDLLSIVDWASDVYVQAQREKTNSTRVQLERFGFERWGGDSALRDAELAVLKELQTSSGMQAMGEWFHGHGLLLDIPATNFSSPFSAFKVFSAGEEVLNASYCLLQAQGTTGQRIKGYNNAWYRIGFLEYDNYLNHQLACQRSSLKLIQHIAQLR
;
A
#
# COMPACT_ATOMS: atom_id res chain seq x y z
N MET A 1 45.98 18.15 27.93
CA MET A 1 45.20 19.21 27.25
C MET A 1 44.90 18.96 25.76
N LYS A 2 45.07 17.73 25.21
CA LYS A 2 44.59 17.37 23.85
C LYS A 2 43.40 16.39 23.86
N SER A 3 43.03 15.85 25.02
CA SER A 3 41.95 14.85 25.18
C SER A 3 40.58 15.48 25.43
N GLU A 4 40.50 16.61 26.15
CA GLU A 4 39.21 17.22 26.54
C GLU A 4 38.48 17.93 25.40
N ILE A 5 39.19 18.34 24.34
CA ILE A 5 38.57 19.01 23.18
C ILE A 5 37.90 17.99 22.25
N HIS A 6 38.34 16.72 22.24
CA HIS A 6 37.78 15.71 21.34
C HIS A 6 36.45 15.12 21.83
N GLU A 7 36.29 14.97 23.16
CA GLU A 7 35.02 14.48 23.75
C GLU A 7 33.90 15.53 23.67
N SER A 8 34.23 16.82 23.83
CA SER A 8 33.24 17.91 23.78
C SER A 8 32.67 18.15 22.38
N THR A 9 33.46 17.95 21.32
CA THR A 9 32.99 18.09 19.93
C THR A 9 32.15 16.88 19.49
N GLN A 10 32.53 15.66 19.92
CA GLN A 10 31.76 14.45 19.62
C GLN A 10 30.37 14.45 20.29
N GLY A 11 30.27 14.93 21.54
CA GLY A 11 28.97 15.03 22.24
C GLY A 11 28.02 16.07 21.63
N ALA A 12 28.55 17.18 21.10
CA ALA A 12 27.74 18.22 20.45
C ALA A 12 27.19 17.76 19.09
N THR A 13 28.01 17.09 18.28
CA THR A 13 27.58 16.51 16.99
C THR A 13 26.52 15.42 17.19
N GLN A 14 26.68 14.55 18.18
CA GLN A 14 25.68 13.51 18.48
C GLN A 14 24.34 14.07 18.98
N ALA A 15 24.34 15.15 19.77
CA ALA A 15 23.12 15.81 20.22
C ALA A 15 22.38 16.50 19.06
N GLN A 16 23.11 17.16 18.17
CA GLN A 16 22.56 17.85 16.99
C GLN A 16 22.03 16.88 15.93
N GLU A 17 22.72 15.75 15.70
CA GLU A 17 22.20 14.65 14.88
C GLU A 17 20.93 14.06 15.49
N SER A 18 20.85 13.92 16.82
CA SER A 18 19.66 13.40 17.52
C SER A 18 18.44 14.31 17.36
N GLU A 19 18.63 15.64 17.44
CA GLU A 19 17.57 16.62 17.22
C GLU A 19 17.10 16.63 15.75
N THR A 20 18.03 16.57 14.81
CA THR A 20 17.72 16.52 13.37
C THR A 20 16.97 15.24 13.01
N ARG A 21 17.37 14.08 13.57
CA ARG A 21 16.63 12.82 13.41
C ARG A 21 15.21 12.93 13.95
N LEU A 22 15.01 13.52 15.13
CA LEU A 22 13.68 13.68 15.71
C LEU A 22 12.76 14.52 14.81
N LEU A 23 13.28 15.58 14.20
CA LEU A 23 12.53 16.43 13.26
C LEU A 23 12.05 15.65 12.02
N TYR A 24 12.89 14.75 11.50
CA TYR A 24 12.62 14.01 10.27
C TYR A 24 12.03 12.62 10.48
N GLN A 25 11.90 12.12 11.72
CA GLN A 25 11.41 10.77 12.06
C GLN A 25 10.16 10.36 11.28
N LYS A 26 9.08 11.15 11.38
CA LYS A 26 7.82 10.84 10.70
C LYS A 26 7.94 10.86 9.18
N SER A 27 8.78 11.75 8.64
CA SER A 27 9.03 11.79 7.19
C SER A 27 9.86 10.59 6.74
N ALA A 28 10.83 10.15 7.55
CA ALA A 28 11.64 8.98 7.26
C ALA A 28 10.77 7.71 7.22
N GLU A 29 9.85 7.55 8.17
CA GLU A 29 8.90 6.42 8.18
C GLU A 29 8.02 6.35 6.92
N LEU A 30 7.60 7.50 6.39
CA LEU A 30 6.67 7.58 5.25
C LEU A 30 7.36 7.64 3.88
N HIS A 31 8.52 8.29 3.80
CA HIS A 31 9.14 8.73 2.55
C HIS A 31 10.66 8.49 2.50
N GLY A 32 11.26 7.92 3.55
CA GLY A 32 12.70 7.73 3.64
C GLY A 32 13.48 9.03 3.59
N ASP A 33 14.55 9.04 2.82
CA ASP A 33 15.49 10.16 2.70
C ASP A 33 15.03 11.27 1.76
N MET A 34 13.91 11.09 1.03
CA MET A 34 13.46 12.02 0.00
C MET A 34 13.35 13.48 0.50
N GLN A 35 12.70 13.69 1.64
CA GLN A 35 12.50 15.04 2.19
C GLN A 35 13.82 15.67 2.67
N ILE A 36 14.71 14.85 3.22
CA ILE A 36 16.05 15.27 3.66
C ILE A 36 16.90 15.69 2.46
N GLN A 37 16.90 14.90 1.37
CA GLN A 37 17.62 15.24 0.14
C GLN A 37 17.09 16.52 -0.53
N LEU A 38 15.77 16.71 -0.52
CA LEU A 38 15.14 17.93 -1.03
C LEU A 38 15.58 19.17 -0.25
N ASP A 39 15.57 19.09 1.08
CA ASP A 39 15.98 20.22 1.92
C ASP A 39 17.50 20.48 1.83
N ALA A 40 18.33 19.43 1.81
CA ALA A 40 19.77 19.55 1.55
C ALA A 40 20.06 20.21 0.18
N SER A 41 19.27 19.89 -0.84
CA SER A 41 19.37 20.49 -2.17
C SER A 41 18.93 21.96 -2.19
N ARG A 42 17.89 22.32 -1.44
CA ARG A 42 17.45 23.73 -1.27
C ARG A 42 18.53 24.54 -0.57
N ILE A 43 19.12 24.00 0.50
CA ILE A 43 20.20 24.66 1.23
C ILE A 43 21.41 24.88 0.32
N LYS A 44 21.83 23.87 -0.46
CA LYS A 44 22.91 24.01 -1.46
C LYS A 44 22.66 25.16 -2.45
N LYS A 45 21.41 25.33 -2.91
CA LYS A 45 21.04 26.43 -3.81
C LYS A 45 21.12 27.79 -3.08
N LEU A 46 20.63 27.85 -1.85
CA LEU A 46 20.67 29.05 -1.01
C LEU A 46 22.11 29.48 -0.69
N THR A 47 22.99 28.55 -0.30
CA THR A 47 24.40 28.84 -0.01
C THR A 47 25.14 29.29 -1.27
N SER A 48 24.89 28.66 -2.41
CA SER A 48 25.44 29.12 -3.70
C SER A 48 24.99 30.55 -4.06
N THR A 49 23.74 30.91 -3.80
CA THR A 49 23.24 32.27 -4.05
C THR A 49 23.88 33.27 -3.09
N LEU A 50 23.93 32.95 -1.80
CA LEU A 50 24.54 33.78 -0.76
C LEU A 50 26.03 34.04 -1.04
N LYS A 51 26.76 33.00 -1.50
CA LYS A 51 28.15 33.12 -1.94
C LYS A 51 28.32 34.07 -3.12
N LYS A 52 27.42 34.04 -4.11
CA LYS A 52 27.43 34.98 -5.24
C LYS A 52 27.14 36.41 -4.78
N SER A 53 26.15 36.60 -3.91
CA SER A 53 25.81 37.91 -3.34
C SER A 53 26.98 38.51 -2.52
N LEU A 54 27.72 37.69 -1.79
CA LEU A 54 28.93 38.10 -1.07
C LEU A 54 30.06 38.61 -1.98
N VAL A 55 30.12 38.15 -3.24
CA VAL A 55 31.12 38.56 -4.22
C VAL A 55 30.69 39.81 -5.00
N LEU A 56 29.40 39.93 -5.32
CA LEU A 56 28.88 40.99 -6.19
C LEU A 56 28.57 42.31 -5.47
N LEU A 57 28.44 42.29 -4.15
CA LEU A 57 28.04 43.47 -3.37
C LEU A 57 29.25 44.14 -2.72
N GLU A 58 29.95 44.96 -3.49
CA GLU A 58 31.18 45.67 -3.08
C GLU A 58 30.94 46.70 -1.97
N HIS A 59 29.75 47.32 -1.92
CA HIS A 59 29.38 48.40 -0.98
C HIS A 59 28.58 47.94 0.25
N VAL A 60 28.53 46.64 0.54
CA VAL A 60 27.87 46.12 1.75
C VAL A 60 28.73 46.42 2.98
N PRO A 61 28.14 46.95 4.08
CA PRO A 61 28.84 47.14 5.35
C PRO A 61 29.52 45.86 5.83
N ASP A 62 30.72 45.98 6.38
CA ASP A 62 31.52 44.81 6.80
C ASP A 62 30.83 43.96 7.87
N SER A 63 30.00 44.56 8.73
CA SER A 63 29.16 43.85 9.69
C SER A 63 28.21 42.87 9.01
N LEU A 64 27.46 43.33 8.00
CA LEU A 64 26.53 42.51 7.24
C LEU A 64 27.27 41.45 6.40
N ARG A 65 28.46 41.78 5.88
CA ARG A 65 29.34 40.82 5.19
C ARG A 65 29.79 39.69 6.13
N MET A 66 30.08 39.99 7.39
CA MET A 66 30.39 38.96 8.40
C MET A 66 29.18 38.10 8.74
N GLU A 67 28.01 38.69 8.95
CA GLU A 67 26.77 37.95 9.22
C GLU A 67 26.41 37.01 8.07
N MET A 68 26.53 37.46 6.82
CA MET A 68 26.30 36.62 5.64
C MET A 68 27.30 35.46 5.54
N ARG A 69 28.57 35.66 5.93
CA ARG A 69 29.56 34.57 6.00
C ARG A 69 29.24 33.56 7.10
N GLN A 70 28.80 34.03 8.27
CA GLN A 70 28.38 33.15 9.36
C GLN A 70 27.13 32.36 8.98
N LEU A 71 26.15 33.00 8.34
CA LEU A 71 24.95 32.33 7.82
C LEU A 71 25.31 31.29 6.76
N HIS A 72 26.23 31.61 5.85
CA HIS A 72 26.73 30.64 4.86
C HIS A 72 27.34 29.41 5.54
N ALA A 73 28.22 29.60 6.54
CA ALA A 73 28.83 28.52 7.28
C ALA A 73 27.76 27.65 7.97
N LYS A 74 26.84 28.26 8.72
CA LYS A 74 25.73 27.56 9.40
C LYS A 74 24.86 26.75 8.44
N LEU A 75 24.59 27.28 7.24
CA LEU A 75 23.81 26.58 6.23
C LEU A 75 24.56 25.38 5.64
N GLU A 76 25.87 25.49 5.39
CA GLU A 76 26.66 24.32 4.96
C GLU A 76 26.80 23.28 6.06
N ASP A 77 26.96 23.70 7.33
CA ASP A 77 26.98 22.80 8.49
C ASP A 77 25.65 22.04 8.61
N TYR A 78 24.51 22.75 8.59
CA TYR A 78 23.18 22.13 8.64
C TYR A 78 22.93 21.20 7.44
N ARG A 79 23.44 21.55 6.25
CA ARG A 79 23.38 20.67 5.08
C ARG A 79 24.21 19.41 5.29
N SER A 80 25.38 19.52 5.91
CA SER A 80 26.22 18.37 6.25
C SER A 80 25.49 17.44 7.23
N ASP A 81 24.83 17.99 8.25
CA ASP A 81 24.04 17.22 9.22
C ASP A 81 22.87 16.50 8.55
N LEU A 82 22.16 17.17 7.63
CA LEU A 82 21.10 16.52 6.85
C LEU A 82 21.65 15.34 6.04
N LEU A 83 22.81 15.51 5.42
CA LEU A 83 23.43 14.45 4.63
C LEU A 83 23.94 13.29 5.50
N SER A 84 24.33 13.54 6.76
CA SER A 84 24.79 12.48 7.66
C SER A 84 23.65 11.56 8.14
N ILE A 85 22.39 11.99 8.02
CA ILE A 85 21.22 11.20 8.42
C ILE A 85 20.45 10.55 7.25
N VAL A 86 20.94 10.66 6.01
CA VAL A 86 20.28 10.07 4.82
C VAL A 86 20.17 8.54 4.90
N ASP A 87 21.27 7.88 5.27
CA ASP A 87 21.30 6.42 5.38
C ASP A 87 20.36 5.94 6.50
N TRP A 88 20.37 6.65 7.63
CA TRP A 88 19.44 6.41 8.75
C TRP A 88 17.98 6.51 8.30
N ALA A 89 17.61 7.56 7.55
CA ALA A 89 16.23 7.73 7.10
C ALA A 89 15.80 6.63 6.11
N SER A 90 16.72 6.17 5.27
CA SER A 90 16.51 5.05 4.36
C SER A 90 16.28 3.75 5.13
N ASP A 91 17.08 3.48 6.16
CA ASP A 91 16.94 2.30 7.01
C ASP A 91 15.62 2.31 7.80
N VAL A 92 15.25 3.46 8.36
CA VAL A 92 13.95 3.66 9.05
C VAL A 92 12.79 3.37 8.10
N TYR A 93 12.85 3.86 6.87
CA TYR A 93 11.82 3.58 5.86
C TYR A 93 11.72 2.08 5.57
N VAL A 94 12.85 1.41 5.34
CA VAL A 94 12.88 -0.04 5.08
C VAL A 94 12.27 -0.81 6.24
N GLN A 95 12.61 -0.44 7.48
CA GLN A 95 12.04 -1.06 8.67
C GLN A 95 10.52 -0.80 8.77
N ALA A 96 10.09 0.45 8.59
CA ALA A 96 8.67 0.82 8.63
C ALA A 96 7.86 0.08 7.55
N GLN A 97 8.39 -0.07 6.35
CA GLN A 97 7.74 -0.86 5.29
C GLN A 97 7.68 -2.34 5.63
N ARG A 98 8.74 -2.91 6.24
CA ARG A 98 8.73 -4.30 6.71
C ARG A 98 7.69 -4.52 7.80
N GLU A 99 7.64 -3.65 8.80
CA GLU A 99 6.66 -3.71 9.89
C GLU A 99 5.23 -3.58 9.37
N LYS A 100 4.98 -2.63 8.47
CA LYS A 100 3.69 -2.46 7.80
C LYS A 100 3.30 -3.72 7.03
N THR A 101 4.24 -4.29 6.25
CA THR A 101 3.99 -5.51 5.47
C THR A 101 3.67 -6.69 6.38
N ASN A 102 4.43 -6.87 7.46
CA ASN A 102 4.17 -7.91 8.45
C ASN A 102 2.81 -7.73 9.13
N SER A 103 2.48 -6.50 9.54
CA SER A 103 1.17 -6.19 10.14
C SER A 103 0.02 -6.48 9.17
N THR A 104 0.16 -6.10 7.90
CA THR A 104 -0.83 -6.42 6.86
C THR A 104 -0.95 -7.93 6.68
N ARG A 105 0.18 -8.65 6.59
CA ARG A 105 0.18 -10.10 6.45
C ARG A 105 -0.55 -10.78 7.62
N VAL A 106 -0.23 -10.41 8.86
CA VAL A 106 -0.91 -10.96 10.06
C VAL A 106 -2.41 -10.68 10.02
N GLN A 107 -2.82 -9.47 9.60
CA GLN A 107 -4.23 -9.14 9.44
C GLN A 107 -4.92 -10.01 8.39
N LEU A 108 -4.25 -10.27 7.26
CA LEU A 108 -4.78 -11.13 6.19
C LEU A 108 -4.87 -12.59 6.61
N GLU A 109 -3.85 -13.12 7.30
CA GLU A 109 -3.86 -14.47 7.86
C GLU A 109 -5.02 -14.63 8.86
N ARG A 110 -5.20 -13.63 9.73
CA ARG A 110 -6.33 -13.61 10.67
C ARG A 110 -7.67 -13.56 9.94
N PHE A 111 -7.83 -12.70 8.95
CA PHE A 111 -9.05 -12.63 8.15
C PHE A 111 -9.36 -13.96 7.45
N GLY A 112 -8.35 -14.58 6.84
CA GLY A 112 -8.49 -15.90 6.21
C GLY A 112 -8.92 -16.98 7.20
N PHE A 113 -8.34 -16.98 8.41
CA PHE A 113 -8.76 -17.88 9.49
C PHE A 113 -10.18 -17.58 9.98
N GLU A 114 -10.60 -16.33 10.09
CA GLU A 114 -11.98 -15.97 10.45
C GLU A 114 -12.99 -16.39 9.36
N ARG A 115 -12.59 -16.32 8.07
CA ARG A 115 -13.45 -16.64 6.93
C ARG A 115 -13.61 -18.15 6.70
N TRP A 116 -12.49 -18.89 6.67
CA TRP A 116 -12.47 -20.31 6.32
C TRP A 116 -12.23 -21.23 7.52
N GLY A 117 -11.75 -20.68 8.65
CA GLY A 117 -11.28 -21.49 9.77
C GLY A 117 -10.16 -22.43 9.34
N GLY A 118 -10.35 -23.72 9.67
CA GLY A 118 -9.49 -24.81 9.22
C GLY A 118 -10.06 -25.59 8.02
N ASP A 119 -11.15 -25.14 7.39
CA ASP A 119 -11.78 -25.86 6.29
C ASP A 119 -11.08 -25.54 4.95
N SER A 120 -10.10 -26.38 4.61
CA SER A 120 -9.37 -26.25 3.35
C SER A 120 -10.27 -26.46 2.13
N ALA A 121 -11.31 -27.29 2.22
CA ALA A 121 -12.20 -27.54 1.09
C ALA A 121 -13.08 -26.33 0.78
N LEU A 122 -13.62 -25.67 1.82
CA LEU A 122 -14.34 -24.41 1.68
C LEU A 122 -13.44 -23.32 1.07
N ARG A 123 -12.23 -23.18 1.60
CA ARG A 123 -11.23 -22.25 1.08
C ARG A 123 -10.97 -22.49 -0.40
N ASP A 124 -10.61 -23.72 -0.78
CA ASP A 124 -10.22 -24.04 -2.15
C ASP A 124 -11.40 -23.86 -3.13
N ALA A 125 -12.63 -24.13 -2.69
CA ALA A 125 -13.84 -23.86 -3.45
C ALA A 125 -14.11 -22.35 -3.63
N GLU A 126 -13.96 -21.55 -2.57
CA GLU A 126 -14.09 -20.08 -2.66
C GLU A 126 -13.00 -19.47 -3.54
N LEU A 127 -11.76 -19.97 -3.47
CA LEU A 127 -10.66 -19.57 -4.36
C LEU A 127 -10.99 -19.88 -5.83
N ALA A 128 -11.61 -21.04 -6.12
CA ALA A 128 -12.04 -21.37 -7.47
C ALA A 128 -13.08 -20.38 -7.99
N VAL A 129 -14.07 -20.02 -7.16
CA VAL A 129 -15.08 -18.99 -7.51
C VAL A 129 -14.42 -17.62 -7.69
N LEU A 130 -13.51 -17.22 -6.81
CA LEU A 130 -12.79 -15.96 -6.96
C LEU A 130 -12.01 -15.90 -8.29
N LYS A 131 -11.33 -16.99 -8.68
CA LYS A 131 -10.61 -17.10 -9.96
C LYS A 131 -11.58 -17.05 -11.14
N GLU A 132 -12.71 -17.74 -11.07
CA GLU A 132 -13.76 -17.72 -12.08
C GLU A 132 -14.26 -16.28 -12.31
N LEU A 133 -14.55 -15.54 -11.24
CA LEU A 133 -15.08 -14.17 -11.30
C LEU A 133 -14.09 -13.12 -11.82
N GLN A 134 -12.84 -13.49 -12.09
CA GLN A 134 -11.87 -12.63 -12.80
C GLN A 134 -11.99 -12.74 -14.33
N THR A 135 -12.72 -13.75 -14.81
CA THR A 135 -12.90 -14.00 -16.24
C THR A 135 -14.21 -13.38 -16.73
N SER A 136 -14.26 -13.00 -18.01
CA SER A 136 -15.51 -12.51 -18.63
C SER A 136 -16.61 -13.56 -18.59
N SER A 137 -16.27 -14.83 -18.80
CA SER A 137 -17.22 -15.96 -18.74
C SER A 137 -17.78 -16.17 -17.33
N GLY A 138 -16.94 -16.09 -16.29
CA GLY A 138 -17.40 -16.21 -14.91
C GLY A 138 -18.29 -15.05 -14.48
N MET A 139 -17.96 -13.83 -14.92
CA MET A 139 -18.82 -12.66 -14.73
C MET A 139 -20.17 -12.82 -15.43
N GLN A 140 -20.16 -13.33 -16.67
CA GLN A 140 -21.40 -13.63 -17.38
C GLN A 140 -22.23 -14.69 -16.66
N ALA A 141 -21.62 -15.77 -16.17
CA ALA A 141 -22.30 -16.83 -15.43
C ALA A 141 -22.96 -16.29 -14.14
N MET A 142 -22.31 -15.36 -13.45
CA MET A 142 -22.90 -14.67 -12.31
C MET A 142 -24.07 -13.74 -12.73
N GLY A 143 -23.95 -13.05 -13.86
CA GLY A 143 -25.05 -12.27 -14.44
C GLY A 143 -26.27 -13.13 -14.79
N GLU A 144 -26.03 -14.29 -15.40
CA GLU A 144 -27.07 -15.29 -15.69
C GLU A 144 -27.71 -15.85 -14.40
N TRP A 145 -26.92 -16.03 -13.33
CA TRP A 145 -27.46 -16.41 -12.03
C TRP A 145 -28.40 -15.35 -11.46
N PHE A 146 -28.06 -14.06 -11.52
CA PHE A 146 -28.99 -13.00 -11.13
C PHE A 146 -30.28 -13.05 -11.94
N HIS A 147 -30.17 -13.23 -13.26
CA HIS A 147 -31.32 -13.32 -14.15
C HIS A 147 -32.22 -14.52 -13.82
N GLY A 148 -31.62 -15.68 -13.54
CA GLY A 148 -32.34 -16.88 -13.11
C GLY A 148 -33.12 -16.70 -11.80
N HIS A 149 -32.72 -15.73 -10.96
CA HIS A 149 -33.40 -15.36 -9.72
C HIS A 149 -34.35 -14.16 -9.88
N GLY A 150 -34.58 -13.68 -11.11
CA GLY A 150 -35.45 -12.54 -11.40
C GLY A 150 -34.85 -11.18 -11.00
N LEU A 151 -33.53 -11.10 -10.79
CA LEU A 151 -32.83 -9.89 -10.37
C LEU A 151 -32.09 -9.25 -11.56
N LEU A 152 -32.03 -7.91 -11.57
CA LEU A 152 -31.22 -7.13 -12.53
C LEU A 152 -31.45 -7.49 -14.01
N LEU A 153 -32.68 -7.85 -14.36
CA LEU A 153 -33.08 -8.33 -15.69
C LEU A 153 -32.82 -7.32 -16.82
N ASP A 154 -32.73 -6.05 -16.48
CA ASP A 154 -32.47 -4.95 -17.42
C ASP A 154 -30.98 -4.63 -17.58
N ILE A 155 -30.09 -5.37 -16.90
CA ILE A 155 -28.64 -5.36 -17.13
C ILE A 155 -28.28 -6.60 -17.95
N PRO A 156 -27.64 -6.48 -19.14
CA PRO A 156 -27.13 -7.64 -19.87
C PRO A 156 -26.18 -8.48 -19.01
N ALA A 157 -26.23 -9.81 -19.12
CA ALA A 157 -25.38 -10.70 -18.32
C ALA A 157 -23.87 -10.43 -18.53
N THR A 158 -23.49 -9.89 -19.69
CA THR A 158 -22.11 -9.49 -20.02
C THR A 158 -21.67 -8.17 -19.38
N ASN A 159 -22.57 -7.40 -18.78
CA ASN A 159 -22.30 -6.06 -18.26
C ASN A 159 -22.17 -6.03 -16.73
N PHE A 160 -21.86 -7.18 -16.13
CA PHE A 160 -21.53 -7.30 -14.72
C PHE A 160 -20.02 -7.15 -14.52
N SER A 161 -19.64 -6.56 -13.38
CA SER A 161 -18.25 -6.36 -13.00
C SER A 161 -18.02 -6.78 -11.55
N SER A 162 -16.85 -7.37 -11.33
CA SER A 162 -16.43 -7.95 -10.06
C SER A 162 -16.21 -6.88 -8.98
N PRO A 163 -16.52 -7.16 -7.69
CA PRO A 163 -16.12 -6.29 -6.59
C PRO A 163 -14.61 -6.34 -6.36
N PHE A 164 -13.96 -7.42 -6.80
CA PHE A 164 -12.55 -7.70 -6.52
C PHE A 164 -11.66 -6.90 -7.46
N SER A 165 -10.69 -6.16 -6.89
CA SER A 165 -9.55 -5.69 -7.66
C SER A 165 -8.88 -6.89 -8.33
N ALA A 166 -8.45 -6.72 -9.59
CA ALA A 166 -7.67 -7.74 -10.30
C ALA A 166 -6.59 -8.30 -9.35
N PHE A 167 -6.47 -9.62 -9.27
CA PHE A 167 -5.44 -10.24 -8.43
C PHE A 167 -4.11 -9.55 -8.71
N LYS A 168 -3.60 -8.77 -7.76
CA LYS A 168 -2.19 -8.39 -7.81
C LYS A 168 -1.46 -9.73 -7.80
N VAL A 169 -0.59 -9.91 -8.78
CA VAL A 169 0.27 -11.08 -8.87
C VAL A 169 1.19 -11.02 -7.65
N PHE A 170 0.76 -11.52 -6.50
CA PHE A 170 1.70 -11.92 -5.48
C PHE A 170 2.33 -13.24 -5.93
N SER A 171 3.54 -13.43 -5.48
CA SER A 171 4.42 -14.56 -5.75
C SER A 171 3.69 -15.91 -5.79
N ALA A 172 4.13 -16.79 -6.68
CA ALA A 172 3.73 -18.20 -6.63
C ALA A 172 3.90 -18.74 -5.19
N GLY A 173 2.84 -19.24 -4.58
CA GLY A 173 2.82 -19.73 -3.20
C GLY A 173 2.00 -18.91 -2.20
N GLU A 174 1.49 -17.72 -2.57
CA GLU A 174 0.73 -16.85 -1.65
C GLU A 174 -0.77 -16.73 -2.00
N GLU A 175 -1.34 -17.69 -2.74
CA GLU A 175 -2.72 -17.61 -3.24
C GLU A 175 -3.77 -17.35 -2.16
N VAL A 176 -3.59 -17.94 -0.97
CA VAL A 176 -4.50 -17.77 0.16
C VAL A 176 -4.47 -16.34 0.70
N LEU A 177 -3.27 -15.76 0.88
CA LEU A 177 -3.11 -14.37 1.32
C LEU A 177 -3.73 -13.40 0.31
N ASN A 178 -3.62 -13.71 -0.99
CA ASN A 178 -4.19 -12.89 -2.06
C ASN A 178 -5.70 -12.91 -2.03
N ALA A 179 -6.28 -14.11 -1.87
CA ALA A 179 -7.72 -14.27 -1.71
C ALA A 179 -8.21 -13.51 -0.48
N SER A 180 -7.53 -13.63 0.67
CA SER A 180 -7.85 -12.85 1.87
C SER A 180 -7.78 -11.35 1.62
N TYR A 181 -6.77 -10.87 0.89
CA TYR A 181 -6.65 -9.45 0.54
C TYR A 181 -7.81 -8.98 -0.36
N CYS A 182 -8.13 -9.73 -1.42
CA CYS A 182 -9.22 -9.41 -2.33
C CYS A 182 -10.57 -9.38 -1.61
N LEU A 183 -10.83 -10.37 -0.77
CA LEU A 183 -12.06 -10.46 0.03
C LEU A 183 -12.14 -9.31 1.05
N LEU A 184 -11.05 -9.02 1.77
CA LEU A 184 -11.00 -7.93 2.74
C LEU A 184 -11.22 -6.55 2.09
N GLN A 185 -10.65 -6.32 0.89
CA GLN A 185 -10.88 -5.07 0.12
C GLN A 185 -12.30 -4.97 -0.42
N ALA A 186 -12.90 -6.10 -0.80
CA ALA A 186 -14.29 -6.15 -1.24
C ALA A 186 -15.28 -6.04 -0.07
N GLN A 187 -14.86 -6.34 1.16
CA GLN A 187 -15.71 -6.28 2.34
C GLN A 187 -16.28 -4.87 2.52
N GLY A 188 -17.61 -4.78 2.61
CA GLY A 188 -18.31 -3.50 2.72
C GLY A 188 -18.58 -2.79 1.39
N THR A 189 -18.15 -3.35 0.25
CA THR A 189 -18.60 -2.87 -1.06
C THR A 189 -20.08 -3.23 -1.26
N THR A 190 -20.87 -2.24 -1.68
CA THR A 190 -22.29 -2.43 -2.02
C THR A 190 -22.46 -2.54 -3.52
N GLY A 191 -23.48 -3.29 -3.94
CA GLY A 191 -23.84 -3.38 -5.35
C GLY A 191 -24.24 -2.01 -5.90
N GLN A 192 -23.69 -1.64 -7.05
CA GLN A 192 -23.89 -0.33 -7.65
C GLN A 192 -24.24 -0.43 -9.13
N ARG A 193 -25.35 0.20 -9.49
CA ARG A 193 -25.71 0.40 -10.90
C ARG A 193 -24.99 1.62 -11.44
N ILE A 194 -24.35 1.45 -12.58
CA ILE A 194 -23.64 2.49 -13.32
C ILE A 194 -24.37 2.66 -14.65
N LYS A 195 -24.94 3.85 -14.90
CA LYS A 195 -25.57 4.18 -16.19
C LYS A 195 -24.58 4.94 -17.06
N GLY A 196 -24.16 4.34 -18.17
CA GLY A 196 -23.44 5.02 -19.25
C GLY A 196 -24.41 5.58 -20.30
N TYR A 197 -23.87 6.29 -21.29
CA TYR A 197 -24.64 6.93 -22.36
C TYR A 197 -25.53 5.95 -23.15
N ASN A 198 -25.07 4.72 -23.41
CA ASN A 198 -25.80 3.72 -24.20
C ASN A 198 -25.96 2.36 -23.51
N ASN A 199 -25.30 2.13 -22.36
CA ASN A 199 -25.30 0.84 -21.66
C ASN A 199 -25.41 1.04 -20.15
N ALA A 200 -26.18 0.17 -19.50
CA ALA A 200 -26.15 0.02 -18.06
C ALA A 200 -25.18 -1.10 -17.67
N TRP A 201 -24.42 -0.86 -16.61
CA TRP A 201 -23.48 -1.79 -16.00
C TRP A 201 -23.84 -1.98 -14.53
N TYR A 202 -23.49 -3.12 -13.98
CA TYR A 202 -23.65 -3.38 -12.57
C TYR A 202 -22.32 -3.82 -11.96
N ARG A 203 -21.88 -3.10 -10.93
CA ARG A 203 -20.80 -3.54 -10.06
C ARG A 203 -21.42 -4.35 -8.94
N ILE A 204 -21.00 -5.61 -8.84
CA ILE A 204 -21.42 -6.53 -7.80
C ILE A 204 -20.86 -6.05 -6.45
N GLY A 205 -21.65 -6.17 -5.38
CA GLY A 205 -21.21 -5.93 -4.02
C GLY A 205 -20.83 -7.23 -3.31
N PHE A 206 -20.32 -7.09 -2.07
CA PHE A 206 -19.85 -8.24 -1.29
C PHE A 206 -20.99 -9.19 -0.90
N LEU A 207 -22.17 -8.64 -0.55
CA LEU A 207 -23.32 -9.45 -0.15
C LEU A 207 -23.83 -10.32 -1.30
N GLU A 208 -23.91 -9.74 -2.49
CA GLU A 208 -24.34 -10.49 -3.68
C GLU A 208 -23.33 -11.56 -4.07
N TYR A 209 -22.04 -11.27 -3.91
CA TYR A 209 -20.98 -12.27 -4.04
C TYR A 209 -21.15 -13.43 -3.05
N ASP A 210 -21.38 -13.15 -1.76
CA ASP A 210 -21.58 -14.19 -0.74
C ASP A 210 -22.79 -15.09 -1.07
N ASN A 211 -23.87 -14.51 -1.59
CA ASN A 211 -25.04 -15.26 -2.03
C ASN A 211 -24.71 -16.19 -3.22
N TYR A 212 -23.95 -15.67 -4.19
CA TYR A 212 -23.51 -16.46 -5.35
C TYR A 212 -22.53 -17.58 -4.95
N LEU A 213 -21.59 -17.31 -4.04
CA LEU A 213 -20.70 -18.32 -3.48
C LEU A 213 -21.49 -19.44 -2.80
N ASN A 214 -22.45 -19.09 -1.95
CA ASN A 214 -23.30 -20.08 -1.27
C ASN A 214 -24.09 -20.94 -2.27
N HIS A 215 -24.60 -20.33 -3.35
CA HIS A 215 -25.23 -21.07 -4.45
C HIS A 215 -24.25 -22.05 -5.11
N GLN A 216 -23.05 -21.59 -5.48
CA GLN A 216 -22.02 -22.45 -6.08
C GLN A 216 -21.64 -23.63 -5.18
N LEU A 217 -21.44 -23.38 -3.88
CA LEU A 217 -21.15 -24.44 -2.90
C LEU A 217 -22.31 -25.43 -2.78
N ALA A 218 -23.56 -24.96 -2.80
CA ALA A 218 -24.74 -25.83 -2.77
C ALA A 218 -24.85 -26.70 -4.03
N CYS A 219 -24.58 -26.14 -5.21
CA CYS A 219 -24.52 -26.88 -6.48
C CYS A 219 -23.44 -27.95 -6.44
N GLN A 220 -22.21 -27.61 -6.02
CA GLN A 220 -21.10 -28.57 -5.90
C GLN A 220 -21.45 -29.73 -4.97
N ARG A 221 -22.01 -29.45 -3.78
CA ARG A 221 -22.45 -30.49 -2.84
C ARG A 221 -23.51 -31.41 -3.44
N SER A 222 -24.46 -30.86 -4.20
CA SER A 222 -25.53 -31.63 -4.84
C SER A 222 -24.98 -32.53 -5.95
N SER A 223 -24.08 -32.01 -6.78
CA SER A 223 -23.40 -32.77 -7.84
C SER A 223 -22.56 -33.92 -7.27
N LEU A 224 -21.83 -33.71 -6.17
CA LEU A 224 -21.06 -34.76 -5.51
C LEU A 224 -21.94 -35.90 -4.99
N LYS A 225 -23.09 -35.58 -4.38
CA LYS A 225 -24.06 -36.60 -3.93
C LYS A 225 -24.59 -37.43 -5.10
N LEU A 226 -24.88 -36.79 -6.23
CA LEU A 226 -25.37 -37.48 -7.43
C LEU A 226 -24.30 -38.41 -8.01
N ILE A 227 -23.04 -37.96 -8.08
CA ILE A 227 -21.91 -38.79 -8.53
C ILE A 227 -21.73 -40.01 -7.60
N GLN A 228 -21.78 -39.80 -6.28
CA GLN A 228 -21.69 -40.90 -5.30
C GLN A 228 -22.84 -41.90 -5.45
N HIS A 229 -24.06 -41.40 -5.65
CA HIS A 229 -25.22 -42.27 -5.85
C HIS A 229 -25.10 -43.10 -7.13
N ILE A 230 -24.66 -42.49 -8.24
CA ILE A 230 -24.41 -43.20 -9.51
C ILE A 230 -23.29 -44.24 -9.33
N ALA A 231 -22.25 -43.93 -8.56
CA ALA A 231 -21.16 -44.86 -8.29
C ALA A 231 -21.60 -46.07 -7.43
N GLN A 232 -22.59 -45.90 -6.54
CA GLN A 232 -23.17 -46.98 -5.74
C GLN A 232 -24.14 -47.89 -6.52
N LEU A 233 -24.65 -47.41 -7.66
CA LEU A 233 -25.54 -48.17 -8.55
C LEU A 233 -24.77 -49.01 -9.58
N ARG A 234 -23.42 -48.92 -9.61
CA ARG A 234 -22.53 -49.70 -10.46
C ARG A 234 -21.84 -50.78 -9.64
#